data_AF-E1IBN6-F1
#
_entry.id   AF-E1IBN6-F1
#
_cell.length_a   1.000
_cell.length_b   1.000
_cell.length_c   1.000
_cell.angle_alpha   90.00
_cell.angle_beta   90.00
_cell.angle_gamma   90.00
#
_symmetry.space_group_name_H-M   'P 1'
#
loop_
_entity.id
_entity.type
_entity.pdbx_description
1 polymer ?
#
loop_
_entity_poly.entity_id
_entity_poly.type
_entity_poly.pdbx_seq_one_letter_code
_entity_poly.pdbx_strand_id
1 'polypeptide(L)'
;MLTPDAIEITFDHALDGVDRTHLCTLISDLFANQPAVARVQVQALPGSSAGLSSLSLVLAQPITADGAQYCPMVIRIGQAEAIQAEYKNYTQYVEPFTKSERAQLHHTSRYGSLAAMSYTYLGSVKQPIQTLRDNLWQQPDQLRALAAIRNLFSDTLVGSGQNGWHTNARLFADQRPGWFYNRVLPPVLSLRDVRVQCGNVNAAEVRHLLAYADQPQAYHLVGQRVSVGCCAEYPKMQVVEQQTMKDGQVRLRLHLLANHPVPTTGIYRPLDPIAARLELIVPGAQVAQVRADLELGAAFEGRVVSTRYTMLADQIRSYGLQQVENLLGQELGDPLAIYGTLFDTPMHLHTSIIHGDLNLGNILMREYPSNGMVAWLIDFDQTRPGGHTVFDLVKLETEYKLHILTHRLRSRNEVLRLEAALHAALTKPSEVERYLAGNRELVRAYEFILGLRQLALNPSQGTHPYPYEYYVGLIGYGLAALKYRNLYEQGRERWVQPQAQIEPLASVAYLSAAYAASVIDQTWEFKAWPSPVRGSPRTQRSCRAGITHPLYHHCLRRSSIGGS
;
A
#
# COMPACT_ATOMS: atom_id res chain seq x y z
N MET A 1 -19.05 3.93 -45.41
CA MET A 1 -18.54 3.15 -44.27
C MET A 1 -17.10 2.79 -44.59
N LEU A 2 -16.15 3.65 -44.20
CA LEU A 2 -14.73 3.35 -44.28
C LEU A 2 -14.41 2.47 -43.07
N THR A 3 -13.88 1.26 -43.29
CA THR A 3 -13.18 0.54 -42.24
C THR A 3 -12.10 1.47 -41.71
N PRO A 4 -12.04 1.78 -40.40
CA PRO A 4 -10.92 2.54 -39.85
C PRO A 4 -9.63 1.81 -40.24
N ASP A 5 -8.66 2.51 -40.81
CA ASP A 5 -7.31 1.96 -40.94
C ASP A 5 -6.91 1.44 -39.55
N ALA A 6 -6.69 0.13 -39.45
CA ALA A 6 -6.50 -0.51 -38.16
C ALA A 6 -5.21 0.05 -37.53
N ILE A 7 -5.32 0.65 -36.34
CA ILE A 7 -4.17 1.12 -35.57
C ILE A 7 -3.19 -0.04 -35.40
N GLU A 8 -1.95 0.14 -35.86
CA GLU A 8 -0.93 -0.89 -35.72
C GLU A 8 -0.48 -0.96 -34.25
N ILE A 9 -0.62 -2.13 -33.62
CA ILE A 9 -0.17 -2.34 -32.24
C ILE A 9 1.03 -3.27 -32.20
N THR A 10 2.13 -2.75 -31.65
CA THR A 10 3.40 -3.48 -31.51
C THR A 10 3.71 -3.67 -30.03
N PHE A 11 4.16 -4.87 -29.65
CA PHE A 11 4.54 -5.20 -28.29
C PHE A 11 6.02 -5.54 -28.26
N ASP A 12 6.76 -4.91 -27.35
CA ASP A 12 8.20 -5.19 -27.18
C ASP A 12 8.46 -6.52 -26.44
N HIS A 13 7.42 -7.13 -25.85
CA HIS A 13 7.45 -8.41 -25.14
C HIS A 13 6.05 -9.04 -25.10
N ALA A 14 5.95 -10.34 -24.80
CA ALA A 14 4.66 -11.00 -24.58
C ALA A 14 4.09 -10.64 -23.20
N LEU A 15 2.79 -10.37 -23.13
CA LEU A 15 2.06 -10.26 -21.87
C LEU A 15 1.54 -11.64 -21.48
N ASP A 16 2.07 -12.22 -20.41
CA ASP A 16 1.72 -13.56 -19.98
C ASP A 16 0.23 -13.70 -19.66
N GLY A 17 -0.39 -14.76 -20.17
CA GLY A 17 -1.75 -15.17 -19.78
C GLY A 17 -2.91 -14.40 -20.43
N VAL A 18 -2.65 -13.52 -21.41
CA VAL A 18 -3.70 -12.82 -22.16
C VAL A 18 -3.54 -13.02 -23.66
N ASP A 19 -4.64 -13.33 -24.36
CA ASP A 19 -4.64 -13.47 -25.81
C ASP A 19 -4.25 -12.14 -26.49
N ARG A 20 -3.31 -12.22 -27.44
CA ARG A 20 -2.78 -11.05 -28.14
C ARG A 20 -3.85 -10.30 -28.93
N THR A 21 -4.82 -10.99 -29.50
CA THR A 21 -5.93 -10.38 -30.25
C THR A 21 -6.79 -9.55 -29.31
N HIS A 22 -7.12 -10.09 -28.13
CA HIS A 22 -7.88 -9.37 -27.12
C HIS A 22 -7.16 -8.10 -26.65
N LEU A 23 -5.83 -8.19 -26.45
CA LEU A 23 -5.01 -7.03 -26.10
C LEU A 23 -5.00 -5.97 -27.20
N CYS A 24 -4.83 -6.37 -28.47
CA CYS A 24 -4.91 -5.46 -29.59
C CYS A 24 -6.27 -4.75 -29.64
N THR A 25 -7.39 -5.47 -29.49
CA THR A 25 -8.72 -4.85 -29.49
C THR A 25 -8.87 -3.85 -28.35
N LEU A 26 -8.55 -4.23 -27.11
CA LEU A 26 -8.66 -3.34 -25.96
C LEU A 26 -7.83 -2.07 -26.13
N ILE A 27 -6.60 -2.17 -26.63
CA ILE A 27 -5.72 -1.02 -26.82
C ILE A 27 -6.20 -0.17 -28.00
N SER A 28 -6.58 -0.76 -29.12
CA SER A 28 -7.15 -0.02 -30.26
C SER A 28 -8.37 0.81 -29.85
N ASP A 29 -9.26 0.22 -29.04
CA ASP A 29 -10.45 0.91 -28.54
C ASP A 29 -10.12 2.14 -27.69
N LEU A 30 -9.02 2.12 -26.92
CA LEU A 30 -8.58 3.28 -26.13
C LEU A 30 -8.14 4.46 -27.01
N PHE A 31 -7.74 4.20 -28.27
CA PHE A 31 -7.29 5.21 -29.24
C PHE A 31 -8.28 5.45 -30.38
N ALA A 32 -9.46 4.81 -30.37
CA ALA A 32 -10.43 4.88 -31.46
C ALA A 32 -10.90 6.31 -31.81
N ASN A 33 -10.89 7.21 -30.83
CA ASN A 33 -11.26 8.62 -31.00
C ASN A 33 -10.06 9.54 -31.35
N GLN A 34 -8.89 8.97 -31.61
CA GLN A 34 -7.67 9.70 -31.95
C GLN A 34 -7.25 9.36 -33.39
N PRO A 35 -7.94 9.91 -34.42
CA PRO A 35 -7.75 9.52 -35.82
C PRO A 35 -6.33 9.81 -36.37
N ALA A 36 -5.56 10.65 -35.67
CA ALA A 36 -4.17 10.92 -36.02
C ALA A 36 -3.22 9.80 -35.58
N VAL A 37 -3.60 8.93 -34.65
CA VAL A 37 -2.78 7.82 -34.16
C VAL A 37 -2.83 6.68 -35.19
N ALA A 38 -1.68 6.38 -35.80
CA ALA A 38 -1.55 5.30 -36.78
C ALA A 38 -0.96 4.03 -36.14
N ARG A 39 -0.09 4.19 -35.13
CA ARG A 39 0.61 3.10 -34.46
C ARG A 39 0.70 3.34 -32.96
N VAL A 40 0.64 2.27 -32.18
CA VAL A 40 0.91 2.28 -30.73
C VAL A 40 2.01 1.27 -30.42
N GLN A 41 3.09 1.74 -29.82
CA GLN A 41 4.15 0.87 -29.29
C GLN A 41 3.91 0.61 -27.81
N VAL A 42 3.84 -0.66 -27.42
CA VAL A 42 3.49 -1.10 -26.07
C VAL A 42 4.70 -1.76 -25.42
N GLN A 43 5.10 -1.23 -24.26
CA GLN A 43 6.26 -1.67 -23.51
C GLN A 43 5.85 -2.07 -22.10
N ALA A 44 6.59 -2.99 -21.48
CA ALA A 44 6.43 -3.25 -20.06
C ALA A 44 6.86 -1.98 -19.34
N LEU A 45 6.15 -1.58 -18.29
CA LEU A 45 6.73 -0.63 -17.37
C LEU A 45 7.75 -1.39 -16.51
N PRO A 46 9.05 -1.03 -16.54
CA PRO A 46 10.04 -1.69 -15.70
C PRO A 46 9.60 -1.63 -14.23
N GLY A 47 9.80 -2.74 -13.49
CA GLY A 47 9.42 -2.82 -12.07
C GLY A 47 7.91 -2.90 -11.78
N SER A 48 7.04 -2.90 -12.80
CA SER A 48 5.58 -3.01 -12.62
C SER A 48 5.08 -4.44 -12.48
N SER A 49 5.96 -5.39 -12.15
CA SER A 49 5.62 -6.80 -11.91
C SER A 49 4.60 -6.91 -10.77
N ALA A 50 3.33 -6.98 -11.17
CA ALA A 50 2.16 -7.42 -10.41
C ALA A 50 2.16 -7.08 -8.91
N GLY A 51 1.64 -5.89 -8.58
CA GLY A 51 0.99 -5.66 -7.29
C GLY A 51 -0.08 -6.72 -6.99
N LEU A 52 -0.80 -6.59 -5.87
CA LEU A 52 -1.82 -7.58 -5.45
C LEU A 52 -2.90 -7.84 -6.52
N SER A 53 -3.08 -6.92 -7.48
CA SER A 53 -3.97 -7.08 -8.62
C SER A 53 -3.37 -8.00 -9.70
N SER A 54 -4.18 -8.92 -10.25
CA SER A 54 -3.86 -9.72 -11.45
C SER A 54 -3.89 -8.89 -12.74
N LEU A 55 -3.61 -7.59 -12.66
CA LEU A 55 -3.74 -6.63 -13.74
C LEU A 55 -2.35 -6.32 -14.31
N SER A 56 -2.27 -6.26 -15.64
CA SER A 56 -1.07 -5.89 -16.36
C SER A 56 -1.00 -4.37 -16.51
N LEU A 57 0.16 -3.79 -16.21
CA LEU A 57 0.46 -2.38 -16.41
C LEU A 57 1.45 -2.24 -17.56
N VAL A 58 1.12 -1.46 -18.58
CA VAL A 58 1.97 -1.24 -19.74
C VAL A 58 2.12 0.24 -20.07
N LEU A 59 3.24 0.60 -20.67
CA LEU A 59 3.47 1.91 -21.24
C LEU A 59 3.11 1.87 -22.72
N ALA A 60 2.19 2.72 -23.15
CA ALA A 60 1.80 2.87 -24.54
C ALA A 60 2.32 4.19 -25.09
N GLN A 61 3.07 4.12 -26.19
CA GLN A 61 3.59 5.26 -26.92
C GLN A 61 2.80 5.40 -28.24
N PRO A 62 1.85 6.35 -28.33
CA PRO A 62 1.09 6.56 -29.55
C PRO A 62 1.93 7.35 -30.56
N ILE A 63 1.83 6.98 -31.83
CA ILE A 63 2.63 7.48 -32.95
C ILE A 63 1.70 7.78 -34.13
N THR A 64 1.85 8.95 -34.71
CA THR A 64 1.10 9.40 -35.90
C THR A 64 1.65 8.79 -37.19
N ALA A 65 0.91 8.90 -38.29
CA ALA A 65 1.32 8.39 -39.60
C ALA A 65 2.62 9.02 -40.13
N ASP A 66 2.90 10.28 -39.78
CA ASP A 66 4.14 11.00 -40.10
C ASP A 66 5.29 10.70 -39.11
N GLY A 67 5.07 9.83 -38.13
CA GLY A 67 6.07 9.40 -37.16
C GLY A 67 6.20 10.29 -35.91
N ALA A 68 5.37 11.32 -35.76
CA ALA A 68 5.35 12.13 -34.54
C ALA A 68 4.86 11.32 -33.33
N GLN A 69 5.48 11.52 -32.18
CA GLN A 69 5.17 10.81 -30.94
C GLN A 69 4.30 11.67 -30.03
N TYR A 70 3.17 11.11 -29.59
CA TYR A 70 2.35 11.72 -28.54
C TYR A 70 2.95 11.51 -27.14
N CYS A 71 2.33 12.08 -26.12
CA CYS A 71 2.74 11.78 -24.75
C CYS A 71 2.48 10.29 -24.45
N PRO A 72 3.43 9.57 -23.83
CA PRO A 72 3.21 8.19 -23.44
C PRO A 72 2.10 8.11 -22.38
N MET A 73 1.31 7.04 -22.47
CA MET A 73 0.20 6.75 -21.56
C MET A 73 0.51 5.47 -20.78
N VAL A 74 0.06 5.38 -19.54
CA VAL A 74 0.07 4.10 -18.82
C VAL A 74 -1.30 3.45 -18.98
N ILE A 75 -1.31 2.23 -19.48
CA ILE A 75 -2.53 1.44 -19.66
C ILE A 75 -2.54 0.33 -18.63
N ARG A 76 -3.68 0.18 -17.96
CA ARG A 76 -3.94 -0.88 -17.00
C ARG A 76 -4.99 -1.82 -17.56
N ILE A 77 -4.71 -3.12 -17.56
CA ILE A 77 -5.52 -4.16 -18.23
C ILE A 77 -5.80 -5.30 -17.26
N GLY A 78 -7.05 -5.77 -17.21
CA GLY A 78 -7.39 -7.08 -16.66
C GLY A 78 -8.87 -7.25 -16.41
N GLN A 79 -9.31 -7.89 -15.32
CA GLN A 79 -10.73 -8.24 -15.15
C GLN A 79 -11.63 -7.00 -15.11
N ALA A 80 -12.73 -7.04 -15.86
CA ALA A 80 -13.62 -5.89 -16.07
C ALA A 80 -14.18 -5.34 -14.76
N GLU A 81 -14.50 -6.21 -13.79
CA GLU A 81 -14.98 -5.81 -12.47
C GLU A 81 -13.94 -5.01 -11.67
N ALA A 82 -12.67 -5.41 -11.75
CA ALA A 82 -11.58 -4.72 -11.07
C ALA A 82 -11.30 -3.35 -11.70
N ILE A 83 -11.26 -3.26 -13.03
CA ILE A 83 -11.12 -1.99 -13.76
C ILE A 83 -12.29 -1.06 -13.48
N GLN A 84 -13.52 -1.58 -13.43
CA GLN A 84 -14.70 -0.78 -13.11
C GLN A 84 -14.67 -0.25 -11.67
N ALA A 85 -14.21 -1.06 -10.70
CA ALA A 85 -14.04 -0.64 -9.32
C ALA A 85 -13.00 0.48 -9.20
N GLU A 86 -11.87 0.35 -9.89
CA GLU A 86 -10.82 1.35 -9.91
C GLU A 86 -11.26 2.65 -10.59
N TYR A 87 -11.95 2.57 -11.73
CA TYR A 87 -12.57 3.72 -12.39
C TYR A 87 -13.49 4.48 -11.43
N LYS A 88 -14.40 3.76 -10.77
CA LYS A 88 -15.34 4.34 -9.80
C LYS A 88 -14.60 5.04 -8.66
N ASN A 89 -13.59 4.39 -8.09
CA ASN A 89 -12.82 4.96 -6.99
C ASN A 89 -12.02 6.19 -7.41
N TYR A 90 -11.42 6.17 -8.61
CA TYR A 90 -10.72 7.33 -9.16
C TYR A 90 -11.66 8.53 -9.32
N THR A 91 -12.77 8.36 -10.04
CA THR A 91 -13.74 9.46 -10.28
C THR A 91 -14.31 9.98 -8.97
N GLN A 92 -14.57 9.11 -7.99
CA GLN A 92 -15.19 9.51 -6.73
C GLN A 92 -14.19 10.16 -5.75
N TYR A 93 -12.95 9.68 -5.68
CA TYR A 93 -12.03 10.01 -4.58
C TYR A 93 -10.70 10.62 -5.01
N VAL A 94 -10.38 10.66 -6.30
CA VAL A 94 -9.10 11.18 -6.81
C VAL A 94 -9.31 12.38 -7.71
N GLU A 95 -10.14 12.23 -8.74
CA GLU A 95 -10.44 13.27 -9.74
C GLU A 95 -10.84 14.62 -9.14
N PRO A 96 -11.65 14.71 -8.05
CA PRO A 96 -12.00 16.00 -7.44
C PRO A 96 -10.83 16.73 -6.78
N PHE A 97 -9.72 16.03 -6.54
CA PHE A 97 -8.54 16.53 -5.84
C PHE A 97 -7.36 16.76 -6.78
N THR A 98 -7.38 16.22 -8.00
CA THR A 98 -6.34 16.44 -8.99
C THR A 98 -6.63 17.72 -9.78
N LYS A 99 -5.61 18.56 -9.98
CA LYS A 99 -5.70 19.72 -10.88
C LYS A 99 -5.68 19.25 -12.33
N SER A 100 -6.30 20.00 -13.23
CA SER A 100 -6.40 19.71 -14.66
C SER A 100 -5.06 19.48 -15.36
N GLU A 101 -3.95 19.95 -14.81
CA GLU A 101 -2.59 19.73 -15.33
C GLU A 101 -1.90 18.44 -14.82
N ARG A 102 -2.65 17.42 -14.39
CA ARG A 102 -2.06 16.19 -13.80
C ARG A 102 -2.61 14.93 -14.43
N ALA A 103 -2.12 13.76 -13.97
CA ALA A 103 -2.53 12.47 -14.50
C ALA A 103 -4.05 12.36 -14.52
N GLN A 104 -4.62 12.25 -15.72
CA GLN A 104 -6.06 12.14 -15.92
C GLN A 104 -6.38 10.75 -16.45
N LEU A 105 -7.43 10.17 -15.90
CA LEU A 105 -8.08 9.00 -16.46
C LEU A 105 -8.87 9.45 -17.68
N HIS A 106 -8.58 8.91 -18.87
CA HIS A 106 -9.23 9.37 -20.10
C HIS A 106 -10.18 8.36 -20.72
N HIS A 107 -9.75 7.11 -20.82
CA HIS A 107 -10.45 6.13 -21.64
C HIS A 107 -10.53 4.78 -20.93
N THR A 108 -11.67 4.12 -21.10
CA THR A 108 -11.88 2.72 -20.71
C THR A 108 -12.33 1.93 -21.93
N SER A 109 -11.83 0.72 -22.10
CA SER A 109 -12.30 -0.24 -23.10
C SER A 109 -12.66 -1.55 -22.43
N ARG A 110 -13.50 -2.36 -23.09
CA ARG A 110 -13.95 -3.65 -22.56
C ARG A 110 -14.06 -4.67 -23.68
N TYR A 111 -13.55 -5.87 -23.42
CA TYR A 111 -13.61 -7.01 -24.32
C TYR A 111 -13.85 -8.29 -23.52
N GLY A 112 -15.08 -8.83 -23.58
CA GLY A 112 -15.49 -9.98 -22.79
C GLY A 112 -15.40 -9.73 -21.28
N SER A 113 -14.67 -10.58 -20.57
CA SER A 113 -14.37 -10.44 -19.13
C SER A 113 -13.22 -9.48 -18.83
N LEU A 114 -12.51 -9.00 -19.85
CA LEU A 114 -11.39 -8.07 -19.70
C LEU A 114 -11.83 -6.63 -19.96
N ALA A 115 -11.12 -5.70 -19.34
CA ALA A 115 -11.20 -4.28 -19.62
C ALA A 115 -9.81 -3.65 -19.54
N ALA A 116 -9.68 -2.47 -20.12
CA ALA A 116 -8.50 -1.64 -19.99
C ALA A 116 -8.89 -0.20 -19.65
N MET A 117 -7.99 0.52 -19.01
CA MET A 117 -8.11 1.97 -18.82
C MET A 117 -6.76 2.65 -18.97
N SER A 118 -6.77 3.93 -19.34
CA SER A 118 -5.55 4.69 -19.60
C SER A 118 -5.41 5.94 -18.73
N TYR A 119 -4.18 6.17 -18.31
CA TYR A 119 -3.73 7.39 -17.63
C TYR A 119 -2.81 8.17 -18.56
N THR A 120 -3.15 9.44 -18.82
CA THR A 120 -2.27 10.35 -19.56
C THR A 120 -1.40 11.13 -18.58
N TYR A 121 -0.09 11.09 -18.77
CA TYR A 121 0.86 11.92 -18.02
C TYR A 121 1.36 13.05 -18.91
N LEU A 122 1.48 14.26 -18.36
CA LEU A 122 1.89 15.41 -19.15
C LEU A 122 3.35 15.29 -19.61
N GLY A 123 3.60 15.47 -20.90
CA GLY A 123 4.91 15.90 -21.45
C GLY A 123 5.65 14.86 -22.28
N SER A 124 6.17 15.30 -23.43
CA SER A 124 7.17 14.61 -24.23
C SER A 124 8.56 14.95 -23.68
N VAL A 125 9.25 13.97 -23.09
CA VAL A 125 10.61 14.14 -22.56
C VAL A 125 11.40 12.86 -22.79
N LYS A 126 12.70 13.00 -23.09
CA LYS A 126 13.64 11.89 -23.29
C LYS A 126 13.77 10.93 -22.09
N GLN A 127 13.44 11.37 -20.87
CA GLN A 127 13.56 10.54 -19.67
C GLN A 127 12.35 9.59 -19.51
N PRO A 128 12.58 8.30 -19.21
CA PRO A 128 11.51 7.32 -19.08
C PRO A 128 10.70 7.52 -17.80
N ILE A 129 9.44 7.10 -17.85
CA ILE A 129 8.62 6.91 -16.65
C ILE A 129 9.12 5.65 -15.94
N GLN A 130 9.29 5.72 -14.63
CA GLN A 130 9.71 4.60 -13.79
C GLN A 130 8.94 4.57 -12.48
N THR A 131 8.92 3.44 -11.79
CA THR A 131 8.35 3.37 -10.43
C THR A 131 9.25 4.10 -9.43
N LEU A 132 8.70 4.51 -8.28
CA LEU A 132 9.49 5.02 -7.16
C LEU A 132 10.50 3.98 -6.68
N ARG A 133 10.15 2.69 -6.71
CA ARG A 133 11.06 1.59 -6.39
C ARG A 133 12.32 1.65 -7.26
N ASP A 134 12.16 1.69 -8.59
CA ASP A 134 13.28 1.71 -9.52
C ASP A 134 14.09 3.00 -9.40
N ASN A 135 13.40 4.13 -9.22
CA ASN A 135 14.06 5.41 -9.00
C ASN A 135 14.97 5.38 -7.76
N LEU A 136 14.43 4.90 -6.63
CA LEU A 136 15.19 4.77 -5.39
C LEU A 136 16.35 3.77 -5.54
N TRP A 137 16.19 2.74 -6.37
CA TRP A 137 17.26 1.80 -6.65
C TRP A 137 18.41 2.41 -7.45
N GLN A 138 18.08 3.12 -8.53
CA GLN A 138 19.06 3.66 -9.46
C GLN A 138 19.71 4.95 -8.95
N GLN A 139 18.99 5.75 -8.18
CA GLN A 139 19.44 7.08 -7.77
C GLN A 139 19.96 7.07 -6.32
N PRO A 140 21.21 7.51 -6.09
CA PRO A 140 21.75 7.63 -4.73
C PRO A 140 21.18 8.83 -3.96
N ASP A 141 20.62 9.83 -4.67
CA ASP A 141 19.98 11.00 -4.07
C ASP A 141 18.47 10.78 -3.93
N GLN A 142 18.07 10.34 -2.73
CA GLN A 142 16.67 10.08 -2.39
C GLN A 142 15.89 11.36 -2.04
N LEU A 143 16.56 12.50 -1.87
CA LEU A 143 15.90 13.75 -1.50
C LEU A 143 15.07 14.31 -2.66
N ARG A 144 15.50 14.08 -3.90
CA ARG A 144 14.70 14.43 -5.09
C ARG A 144 13.41 13.63 -5.16
N ALA A 145 13.47 12.34 -4.85
CA ALA A 145 12.30 11.49 -4.78
C ALA A 145 11.35 11.93 -3.66
N LEU A 146 11.88 12.20 -2.47
CA LEU A 146 11.12 12.72 -1.35
C LEU A 146 10.46 14.07 -1.66
N ALA A 147 11.16 14.99 -2.35
CA ALA A 147 10.60 16.27 -2.76
C ALA A 147 9.43 16.07 -3.73
N ALA A 148 9.54 15.16 -4.70
CA ALA A 148 8.45 14.84 -5.61
C ALA A 148 7.25 14.22 -4.89
N ILE A 149 7.47 13.33 -3.91
CA ILE A 149 6.41 12.77 -3.06
C ILE A 149 5.75 13.87 -2.22
N ARG A 150 6.53 14.78 -1.64
CA ARG A 150 5.97 15.93 -0.91
C ARG A 150 5.06 16.76 -1.82
N ASN A 151 5.53 17.12 -3.01
CA ASN A 151 4.72 17.87 -3.98
C ASN A 151 3.47 17.09 -4.43
N LEU A 152 3.53 15.76 -4.53
CA LEU A 152 2.36 14.93 -4.81
C LEU A 152 1.28 15.12 -3.72
N PHE A 153 1.64 15.03 -2.45
CA PHE A 153 0.64 15.16 -1.38
C PHE A 153 0.30 16.62 -1.04
N SER A 154 1.23 17.56 -1.20
CA SER A 154 1.06 18.98 -0.85
C SER A 154 0.50 19.84 -1.96
N ASP A 155 0.64 19.41 -3.22
CA ASP A 155 0.21 20.20 -4.38
C ASP A 155 -0.73 19.40 -5.28
N THR A 156 -0.51 18.09 -5.47
CA THR A 156 -1.30 17.20 -6.35
C THR A 156 -2.64 16.82 -5.80
N LEU A 157 -2.68 16.41 -4.54
CA LEU A 157 -3.89 15.90 -3.91
C LEU A 157 -4.60 16.95 -3.05
N VAL A 158 -4.33 18.24 -3.30
CA VAL A 158 -4.97 19.37 -2.59
C VAL A 158 -6.25 19.76 -3.31
N GLY A 159 -7.37 19.32 -2.76
CA GLY A 159 -8.70 19.73 -3.19
C GLY A 159 -9.45 20.48 -2.08
N SER A 160 -10.33 21.39 -2.50
CA SER A 160 -11.28 22.09 -1.64
C SER A 160 -12.48 21.18 -1.36
N GLY A 161 -12.38 20.33 -0.34
CA GLY A 161 -13.46 19.43 0.06
C GLY A 161 -13.29 18.93 1.50
N GLN A 162 -14.41 18.70 2.19
CA GLN A 162 -14.40 18.08 3.52
C GLN A 162 -13.89 16.63 3.42
N ASN A 163 -12.93 16.24 4.27
CA ASN A 163 -12.34 14.88 4.34
C ASN A 163 -11.50 14.44 3.12
N GLY A 164 -10.73 15.37 2.53
CA GLY A 164 -9.80 15.09 1.43
C GLY A 164 -8.59 14.22 1.82
N TRP A 165 -7.71 13.94 0.84
CA TRP A 165 -6.44 13.22 1.04
C TRP A 165 -5.52 13.95 2.01
N HIS A 166 -5.05 13.29 3.07
CA HIS A 166 -4.08 13.73 4.10
C HIS A 166 -4.24 15.15 4.71
N THR A 167 -4.30 16.17 3.87
CA THR A 167 -4.51 17.61 4.11
C THR A 167 -5.85 18.02 4.72
N ASN A 168 -6.85 17.14 4.77
CA ASN A 168 -8.16 17.43 5.34
C ASN A 168 -8.65 16.31 6.25
N ALA A 169 -7.70 15.69 6.96
CA ALA A 169 -7.99 14.65 7.94
C ALA A 169 -8.94 15.14 9.03
N ARG A 170 -9.75 14.23 9.56
CA ARG A 170 -10.71 14.49 10.63
C ARG A 170 -10.47 13.56 11.80
N LEU A 171 -10.42 14.14 12.99
CA LEU A 171 -10.28 13.39 14.22
C LEU A 171 -11.64 12.80 14.64
N PHE A 172 -11.66 11.50 14.90
CA PHE A 172 -12.82 10.78 15.43
C PHE A 172 -12.47 10.14 16.77
N ALA A 173 -13.37 10.25 17.74
CA ALA A 173 -13.28 9.51 18.99
C ALA A 173 -13.70 8.04 18.78
N ASP A 174 -13.38 7.21 19.78
CA ASP A 174 -13.78 5.80 19.88
C ASP A 174 -13.43 4.94 18.64
N GLN A 175 -12.36 5.31 17.93
CA GLN A 175 -11.84 4.54 16.81
C GLN A 175 -10.92 3.43 17.32
N ARG A 176 -11.13 2.21 16.83
CA ARG A 176 -10.24 1.07 17.09
C ARG A 176 -9.26 0.88 15.94
N PRO A 177 -7.94 0.81 16.16
CA PRO A 177 -6.99 0.55 15.08
C PRO A 177 -7.29 -0.71 14.27
N GLY A 178 -7.76 -1.79 14.93
CA GLY A 178 -8.14 -3.06 14.28
C GLY A 178 -9.08 -2.87 13.09
N TRP A 179 -9.93 -1.84 13.14
CA TRP A 179 -10.84 -1.51 12.05
C TRP A 179 -10.16 -1.14 10.73
N PHE A 180 -8.95 -0.57 10.76
CA PHE A 180 -8.21 -0.17 9.58
C PHE A 180 -7.22 -1.25 9.14
N TYR A 181 -6.57 -1.90 10.11
CA TYR A 181 -5.47 -2.82 9.88
C TYR A 181 -5.91 -4.29 9.68
N ASN A 182 -7.14 -4.67 10.04
CA ASN A 182 -7.66 -6.00 9.71
C ASN A 182 -7.78 -6.25 8.19
N ARG A 183 -7.69 -5.23 7.34
CA ARG A 183 -7.55 -5.44 5.88
C ARG A 183 -6.22 -6.10 5.53
N VAL A 184 -5.14 -5.71 6.22
CA VAL A 184 -3.80 -6.22 5.96
C VAL A 184 -3.43 -7.39 6.86
N LEU A 185 -3.99 -7.46 8.06
CA LEU A 185 -3.76 -8.53 9.01
C LEU A 185 -5.07 -8.92 9.71
N PRO A 186 -6.04 -9.50 8.96
CA PRO A 186 -7.32 -9.92 9.54
C PRO A 186 -7.09 -10.99 10.60
N PRO A 187 -8.05 -11.17 11.54
CA PRO A 187 -8.14 -12.40 12.30
C PRO A 187 -8.11 -13.59 11.33
N VAL A 188 -7.27 -14.59 11.58
CA VAL A 188 -7.13 -15.77 10.72
C VAL A 188 -7.53 -17.01 11.51
N LEU A 189 -8.33 -17.87 10.88
CA LEU A 189 -8.63 -19.21 11.38
C LEU A 189 -8.44 -20.23 10.25
N SER A 190 -7.40 -21.04 10.34
CA SER A 190 -7.11 -22.09 9.37
C SER A 190 -7.62 -23.43 9.88
N LEU A 191 -8.38 -24.14 9.04
CA LEU A 191 -9.05 -25.39 9.35
C LEU A 191 -8.57 -26.52 8.42
N ARG A 192 -8.34 -27.71 8.98
CA ARG A 192 -8.15 -28.98 8.27
C ARG A 192 -9.25 -29.96 8.59
N ASP A 193 -9.31 -31.06 7.84
CA ASP A 193 -10.31 -32.12 8.00
C ASP A 193 -11.74 -31.55 7.99
N VAL A 194 -11.95 -30.60 7.08
CA VAL A 194 -13.18 -29.81 6.96
C VAL A 194 -14.33 -30.71 6.50
N ARG A 195 -15.47 -30.59 7.17
CA ARG A 195 -16.71 -31.30 6.85
C ARG A 195 -17.86 -30.30 6.82
N VAL A 196 -18.81 -30.53 5.93
CA VAL A 196 -20.07 -29.78 5.91
C VAL A 196 -20.87 -30.15 7.16
N GLN A 197 -21.37 -29.14 7.87
CA GLN A 197 -22.25 -29.31 9.00
C GLN A 197 -23.69 -28.99 8.58
N CYS A 198 -24.61 -29.93 8.83
CA CYS A 198 -26.03 -29.70 8.65
C CYS A 198 -26.56 -28.81 9.78
N GLY A 199 -27.14 -27.66 9.43
CA GLY A 199 -27.77 -26.73 10.37
C GLY A 199 -27.12 -25.35 10.42
N ASN A 200 -27.80 -24.41 11.06
CA ASN A 200 -27.31 -23.04 11.23
C ASN A 200 -26.26 -22.98 12.34
N VAL A 201 -25.22 -22.16 12.15
CA VAL A 201 -24.26 -21.86 13.23
C VAL A 201 -24.81 -20.73 14.10
N ASN A 202 -24.67 -20.87 15.42
CA ASN A 202 -25.08 -19.81 16.34
C ASN A 202 -24.15 -18.60 16.21
N ALA A 203 -24.72 -17.41 16.00
CA ALA A 203 -23.96 -16.18 15.84
C ALA A 203 -23.08 -15.84 17.06
N ALA A 204 -23.57 -16.08 18.28
CA ALA A 204 -22.82 -15.86 19.51
C ALA A 204 -21.62 -16.82 19.64
N GLU A 205 -21.76 -18.07 19.20
CA GLU A 205 -20.67 -19.05 19.19
C GLU A 205 -19.58 -18.65 18.20
N VAL A 206 -19.96 -18.26 16.97
CA VAL A 206 -19.01 -17.76 15.97
C VAL A 206 -18.29 -16.51 16.50
N ARG A 207 -19.03 -15.56 17.08
CA ARG A 207 -18.45 -14.34 17.65
C ARG A 207 -17.44 -14.66 18.75
N HIS A 208 -17.79 -15.55 19.69
CA HIS A 208 -16.89 -15.95 20.77
C HIS A 208 -15.64 -16.68 20.24
N LEU A 209 -15.83 -17.59 19.28
CA LEU A 209 -14.72 -18.29 18.61
C LEU A 209 -13.77 -17.30 17.94
N LEU A 210 -14.29 -16.36 17.15
CA LEU A 210 -13.47 -15.37 16.46
C LEU A 210 -12.73 -14.46 17.44
N ALA A 211 -13.41 -13.99 18.49
CA ALA A 211 -12.78 -13.19 19.55
C ALA A 211 -11.66 -13.96 20.25
N TYR A 212 -11.87 -15.24 20.56
CA TYR A 212 -10.85 -16.08 21.21
C TYR A 212 -9.70 -16.44 20.26
N ALA A 213 -9.98 -16.70 18.98
CA ALA A 213 -8.96 -16.94 17.96
C ALA A 213 -8.07 -15.72 17.71
N ASP A 214 -8.56 -14.54 18.08
CA ASP A 214 -7.87 -13.26 17.92
C ASP A 214 -7.14 -12.77 19.18
N GLN A 215 -6.73 -13.70 20.05
CA GLN A 215 -5.97 -13.42 21.26
C GLN A 215 -4.65 -14.20 21.33
N PRO A 216 -3.66 -13.76 22.12
CA PRO A 216 -2.42 -14.52 22.36
C PRO A 216 -2.66 -15.95 22.85
N GLN A 217 -3.74 -16.18 23.61
CA GLN A 217 -4.15 -17.48 24.15
C GLN A 217 -4.73 -18.45 23.10
N ALA A 218 -4.89 -18.00 21.85
CA ALA A 218 -5.47 -18.78 20.76
C ALA A 218 -4.68 -20.07 20.43
N TYR A 219 -3.46 -20.25 20.94
CA TYR A 219 -2.73 -21.51 20.81
C TYR A 219 -3.50 -22.71 21.39
N HIS A 220 -4.37 -22.48 22.39
CA HIS A 220 -5.25 -23.51 22.92
C HIS A 220 -6.29 -24.03 21.92
N LEU A 221 -6.64 -23.23 20.89
CA LEU A 221 -7.56 -23.68 19.84
C LEU A 221 -6.89 -24.71 18.91
N VAL A 222 -5.56 -24.70 18.77
CA VAL A 222 -4.87 -25.59 17.83
C VAL A 222 -5.18 -27.04 18.19
N GLY A 223 -5.67 -27.80 17.21
CA GLY A 223 -6.09 -29.18 17.39
C GLY A 223 -7.55 -29.35 17.82
N GLN A 224 -8.25 -28.31 18.26
CA GLN A 224 -9.69 -28.37 18.57
C GLN A 224 -10.53 -28.39 17.29
N ARG A 225 -11.73 -29.00 17.36
CA ARG A 225 -12.73 -28.89 16.29
C ARG A 225 -13.64 -27.70 16.56
N VAL A 226 -13.87 -26.90 15.55
CA VAL A 226 -14.71 -25.70 15.63
C VAL A 226 -15.62 -25.61 14.42
N SER A 227 -16.77 -24.97 14.61
CA SER A 227 -17.77 -24.74 13.57
C SER A 227 -17.80 -23.27 13.17
N VAL A 228 -17.78 -23.01 11.87
CA VAL A 228 -17.86 -21.66 11.27
C VAL A 228 -18.79 -21.68 10.06
N GLY A 229 -19.57 -20.63 9.86
CA GLY A 229 -20.54 -20.55 8.78
C GLY A 229 -21.19 -19.19 8.71
N CYS A 230 -22.02 -18.97 7.69
CA CYS A 230 -22.84 -17.77 7.61
C CYS A 230 -23.89 -17.77 8.73
N CYS A 231 -24.19 -16.60 9.29
CA CYS A 231 -25.25 -16.39 10.27
C CYS A 231 -25.74 -14.93 10.24
N ALA A 232 -26.70 -14.55 11.10
CA ALA A 232 -27.29 -13.21 11.10
C ALA A 232 -26.26 -12.07 11.26
N GLU A 233 -25.19 -12.31 12.02
CA GLU A 233 -24.09 -11.35 12.22
C GLU A 233 -22.99 -11.44 11.17
N TYR A 234 -22.90 -12.58 10.47
CA TYR A 234 -21.88 -12.85 9.47
C TYR A 234 -22.54 -13.41 8.21
N PRO A 235 -23.25 -12.58 7.42
CA PRO A 235 -24.19 -13.06 6.41
C PRO A 235 -23.53 -13.62 5.16
N LYS A 236 -22.24 -13.35 4.96
CA LYS A 236 -21.55 -13.68 3.70
C LYS A 236 -20.17 -14.27 3.97
N MET A 237 -19.91 -15.39 3.32
CA MET A 237 -18.60 -16.01 3.19
C MET A 237 -18.21 -16.02 1.71
N GLN A 238 -17.08 -15.41 1.36
CA GLN A 238 -16.66 -15.29 -0.04
C GLN A 238 -15.27 -15.90 -0.22
N VAL A 239 -15.13 -16.82 -1.17
CA VAL A 239 -13.81 -17.31 -1.58
C VAL A 239 -13.06 -16.18 -2.30
N VAL A 240 -11.87 -15.85 -1.81
CA VAL A 240 -11.03 -14.78 -2.38
C VAL A 240 -9.76 -15.31 -3.02
N GLU A 241 -9.31 -16.49 -2.64
CA GLU A 241 -8.11 -17.10 -3.22
C GLU A 241 -8.15 -18.62 -3.11
N GLN A 242 -7.52 -19.28 -4.08
CA GLN A 242 -7.28 -20.71 -4.09
C GLN A 242 -5.80 -20.97 -4.34
N GLN A 243 -5.18 -21.79 -3.49
CA GLN A 243 -3.77 -22.16 -3.60
C GLN A 243 -3.61 -23.68 -3.54
N THR A 244 -3.07 -24.26 -4.61
CA THR A 244 -2.68 -25.68 -4.63
C THR A 244 -1.41 -25.89 -3.83
N MET A 245 -1.42 -26.86 -2.92
CA MET A 245 -0.30 -27.25 -2.07
C MET A 245 0.47 -28.44 -2.68
N LYS A 246 1.72 -28.64 -2.27
CA LYS A 246 2.61 -29.68 -2.84
C LYS A 246 2.13 -31.12 -2.62
N ASP A 247 1.26 -31.33 -1.64
CA ASP A 247 0.71 -32.62 -1.21
C ASP A 247 -0.64 -32.95 -1.85
N GLY A 248 -1.07 -32.19 -2.88
CA GLY A 248 -2.38 -32.36 -3.51
C GLY A 248 -3.54 -31.80 -2.69
N GLN A 249 -3.28 -31.18 -1.54
CA GLN A 249 -4.26 -30.36 -0.83
C GLN A 249 -4.44 -29.02 -1.54
N VAL A 250 -5.60 -28.40 -1.32
CA VAL A 250 -5.94 -27.08 -1.80
C VAL A 250 -6.36 -26.24 -0.60
N ARG A 251 -5.77 -25.05 -0.49
CA ARG A 251 -6.17 -24.04 0.47
C ARG A 251 -7.14 -23.07 -0.19
N LEU A 252 -8.37 -23.03 0.31
CA LEU A 252 -9.35 -22.00 -0.03
C LEU A 252 -9.29 -20.91 1.03
N ARG A 253 -8.98 -19.68 0.63
CA ARG A 253 -9.06 -18.51 1.51
C ARG A 253 -10.39 -17.83 1.32
N LEU A 254 -11.06 -17.55 2.43
CA LEU A 254 -12.38 -16.94 2.44
C LEU A 254 -12.39 -15.71 3.34
N HIS A 255 -13.15 -14.70 2.94
CA HIS A 255 -13.54 -13.60 3.82
C HIS A 255 -14.91 -13.90 4.42
N LEU A 256 -14.98 -13.92 5.75
CA LEU A 256 -16.23 -13.85 6.49
C LEU A 256 -16.52 -12.37 6.76
N LEU A 257 -17.63 -11.86 6.23
CA LEU A 257 -17.99 -10.46 6.35
C LEU A 257 -18.96 -10.27 7.52
N ALA A 258 -18.70 -9.28 8.36
CA ALA A 258 -19.61 -8.91 9.45
C ALA A 258 -20.72 -7.98 8.97
N ASN A 259 -21.93 -8.24 9.45
CA ASN A 259 -23.07 -7.34 9.37
C ASN A 259 -22.97 -6.36 10.55
N HIS A 260 -22.12 -5.34 10.42
CA HIS A 260 -22.06 -4.27 11.39
C HIS A 260 -22.88 -3.07 10.91
N PRO A 261 -23.80 -2.52 11.73
CA PRO A 261 -24.40 -1.23 11.41
C PRO A 261 -23.28 -0.19 11.33
N VAL A 262 -23.28 0.61 10.26
CA VAL A 262 -22.46 1.83 10.17
C VAL A 262 -22.72 2.62 11.44
N PRO A 263 -21.69 3.00 12.23
CA PRO A 263 -21.93 3.75 13.46
C PRO A 263 -22.72 5.02 13.10
N THR A 264 -23.82 5.22 13.80
CA THR A 264 -24.87 6.21 13.46
C THR A 264 -24.43 7.67 13.64
N THR A 265 -23.23 7.92 14.18
CA THR A 265 -22.70 9.27 14.36
C THR A 265 -21.23 9.36 13.94
N GLY A 266 -20.93 10.29 13.03
CA GLY A 266 -19.58 10.75 12.69
C GLY A 266 -18.69 9.78 11.90
N ILE A 267 -18.85 8.47 12.01
CA ILE A 267 -17.90 7.50 11.47
C ILE A 267 -18.18 7.23 10.00
N TYR A 268 -17.34 7.74 9.09
CA TYR A 268 -17.38 7.34 7.68
C TYR A 268 -16.69 5.97 7.52
N ARG A 269 -17.45 4.87 7.60
CA ARG A 269 -17.00 3.50 7.31
C ARG A 269 -17.75 2.97 6.10
N PRO A 270 -17.17 2.99 4.89
CA PRO A 270 -17.82 2.41 3.73
C PRO A 270 -17.65 0.87 3.65
N LEU A 271 -17.23 0.20 4.72
CA LEU A 271 -16.79 -1.20 4.66
C LEU A 271 -17.78 -2.15 5.31
N ASP A 272 -18.01 -3.28 4.64
CA ASP A 272 -18.31 -4.56 5.27
C ASP A 272 -17.02 -5.03 5.97
N PRO A 273 -16.91 -4.97 7.30
CA PRO A 273 -15.69 -5.35 7.97
C PRO A 273 -15.44 -6.85 7.75
N ILE A 274 -14.26 -7.19 7.22
CA ILE A 274 -13.77 -8.57 7.24
C ILE A 274 -13.68 -8.96 8.71
N ALA A 275 -14.62 -9.78 9.17
CA ALA A 275 -14.67 -10.29 10.54
C ALA A 275 -13.51 -11.25 10.77
N ALA A 276 -13.28 -12.13 9.79
CA ALA A 276 -12.16 -13.05 9.80
C ALA A 276 -11.82 -13.52 8.38
N ARG A 277 -10.57 -13.94 8.21
CA ARG A 277 -10.13 -14.77 7.10
C ARG A 277 -10.16 -16.23 7.53
N LEU A 278 -10.96 -17.03 6.85
CA LEU A 278 -10.98 -18.47 7.02
C LEU A 278 -10.06 -19.10 5.98
N GLU A 279 -9.25 -20.08 6.38
CA GLU A 279 -8.49 -20.90 5.44
C GLU A 279 -8.96 -22.35 5.54
N LEU A 280 -9.71 -22.83 4.55
CA LEU A 280 -10.13 -24.23 4.49
C LEU A 280 -9.08 -25.02 3.71
N ILE A 281 -8.43 -25.98 4.36
CA ILE A 281 -7.46 -26.88 3.74
C ILE A 281 -8.16 -28.21 3.46
N VAL A 282 -8.40 -28.49 2.19
CA VAL A 282 -9.20 -29.62 1.72
C VAL A 282 -8.45 -30.42 0.63
N PRO A 283 -8.74 -31.72 0.45
CA PRO A 283 -8.22 -32.47 -0.69
C PRO A 283 -8.65 -31.84 -2.03
N GLY A 284 -7.77 -31.84 -3.04
CA GLY A 284 -8.06 -31.23 -4.35
C GLY A 284 -9.35 -31.77 -5.00
N ALA A 285 -9.65 -33.06 -4.82
CA ALA A 285 -10.87 -33.70 -5.32
C ALA A 285 -12.18 -33.15 -4.68
N GLN A 286 -12.10 -32.50 -3.52
CA GLN A 286 -13.27 -31.98 -2.80
C GLN A 286 -13.54 -30.49 -3.04
N VAL A 287 -12.65 -29.79 -3.74
CA VAL A 287 -12.75 -28.33 -3.92
C VAL A 287 -14.05 -27.90 -4.60
N ALA A 288 -14.48 -28.61 -5.64
CA ALA A 288 -15.71 -28.30 -6.35
C ALA A 288 -16.95 -28.44 -5.44
N GLN A 289 -17.00 -29.50 -4.64
CA GLN A 289 -18.08 -29.73 -3.68
C GLN A 289 -18.11 -28.64 -2.61
N VAL A 290 -16.97 -28.34 -1.99
CA VAL A 290 -16.88 -27.31 -0.94
C VAL A 290 -17.31 -25.93 -1.46
N ARG A 291 -17.01 -25.60 -2.72
CA ARG A 291 -17.49 -24.37 -3.36
C ARG A 291 -19.01 -24.35 -3.53
N ALA A 292 -19.59 -25.44 -4.02
CA ALA A 292 -21.04 -25.57 -4.13
C ALA A 292 -21.71 -25.43 -2.75
N ASP A 293 -21.14 -26.02 -1.71
CA ASP A 293 -21.65 -25.91 -0.33
C ASP A 293 -21.56 -24.47 0.20
N LEU A 294 -20.48 -23.74 -0.10
CA LEU A 294 -20.34 -22.32 0.24
C LEU A 294 -21.38 -21.44 -0.44
N GLU A 295 -21.67 -21.70 -1.73
CA GLU A 295 -22.70 -20.97 -2.49
C GLU A 295 -24.11 -21.21 -1.91
N LEU A 296 -24.34 -22.39 -1.33
CA LEU A 296 -25.56 -22.73 -0.60
C LEU A 296 -25.58 -22.19 0.85
N GLY A 297 -24.53 -21.49 1.30
CA GLY A 297 -24.45 -20.92 2.64
C GLY A 297 -24.16 -21.94 3.74
N ALA A 298 -23.55 -23.08 3.41
CA ALA A 298 -23.28 -24.14 4.36
C ALA A 298 -22.32 -23.73 5.50
N ALA A 299 -22.50 -24.39 6.64
CA ALA A 299 -21.58 -24.34 7.76
C ALA A 299 -20.49 -25.41 7.60
N PHE A 300 -19.31 -25.13 8.16
CA PHE A 300 -18.16 -26.01 8.11
C PHE A 300 -17.64 -26.28 9.51
N GLU A 301 -17.41 -27.55 9.82
CA GLU A 301 -16.69 -27.99 11.00
C GLU A 301 -15.29 -28.44 10.59
N GLY A 302 -14.26 -27.99 11.29
CA GLY A 302 -12.88 -28.38 10.99
C GLY A 302 -11.98 -28.33 12.22
N ARG A 303 -10.83 -29.01 12.12
CA ARG A 303 -9.77 -28.95 13.13
C ARG A 303 -8.94 -27.70 12.92
N VAL A 304 -8.81 -26.85 13.93
CA VAL A 304 -7.96 -25.65 13.87
C VAL A 304 -6.50 -26.06 13.76
N VAL A 305 -5.80 -25.52 12.76
CA VAL A 305 -4.36 -25.76 12.56
C VAL A 305 -3.51 -24.53 12.84
N SER A 306 -4.06 -23.34 12.64
CA SER A 306 -3.40 -22.09 12.99
C SER A 306 -4.42 -20.98 13.17
N THR A 307 -4.08 -20.04 14.05
CA THR A 307 -4.72 -18.73 14.12
C THR A 307 -3.74 -17.64 13.67
N ARG A 308 -4.18 -16.38 13.63
CA ARG A 308 -3.28 -15.25 13.38
C ARG A 308 -2.09 -15.25 14.35
N TYR A 309 -2.34 -15.43 15.64
CA TYR A 309 -1.29 -15.37 16.67
C TYR A 309 -0.32 -16.53 16.58
N THR A 310 -0.82 -17.76 16.38
CA THR A 310 0.08 -18.92 16.26
C THR A 310 0.92 -18.82 14.99
N MET A 311 0.33 -18.38 13.87
CA MET A 311 1.05 -18.16 12.61
C MET A 311 2.17 -17.12 12.79
N LEU A 312 1.87 -15.96 13.39
CA LEU A 312 2.87 -14.91 13.59
C LEU A 312 3.94 -15.34 14.59
N ALA A 313 3.57 -15.98 15.70
CA ALA A 313 4.52 -16.49 16.69
C ALA A 313 5.48 -17.53 16.08
N ASP A 314 4.96 -18.44 15.24
CA ASP A 314 5.77 -19.42 14.52
C ASP A 314 6.74 -18.72 13.55
N GLN A 315 6.29 -17.68 12.83
CA GLN A 315 7.16 -16.90 11.95
C GLN A 315 8.26 -16.18 12.71
N ILE A 316 7.92 -15.48 13.79
CA ILE A 316 8.88 -14.78 14.66
C ILE A 316 9.94 -15.76 15.18
N ARG A 317 9.53 -16.94 15.64
CA ARG A 317 10.45 -18.00 16.09
C ARG A 317 11.33 -18.53 14.96
N SER A 318 10.73 -18.86 13.82
CA SER A 318 11.45 -19.42 12.66
C SER A 318 12.52 -18.48 12.11
N TYR A 319 12.31 -17.17 12.25
CA TYR A 319 13.23 -16.13 11.80
C TYR A 319 14.23 -15.67 12.87
N GLY A 320 14.18 -16.27 14.06
CA GLY A 320 15.05 -15.93 15.17
C GLY A 320 14.87 -14.50 15.66
N LEU A 321 13.64 -13.96 15.58
CA LEU A 321 13.35 -12.55 15.90
C LEU A 321 13.15 -12.32 17.41
N GLN A 322 12.93 -13.38 18.20
CA GLN A 322 12.86 -13.31 19.67
C GLN A 322 14.22 -13.06 20.33
N GLN A 323 15.32 -13.40 19.64
CA GLN A 323 16.69 -13.31 20.14
C GLN A 323 17.35 -11.97 19.79
N VAL A 324 16.60 -10.99 19.30
CA VAL A 324 17.17 -9.66 19.01
C VAL A 324 17.28 -8.91 20.34
N GLU A 325 18.27 -9.34 21.12
CA GLU A 325 18.62 -8.82 22.43
C GLU A 325 19.13 -7.38 22.32
N ASN A 326 18.62 -6.53 23.21
CA ASN A 326 19.32 -5.42 23.86
C ASN A 326 20.24 -4.55 22.98
N LEU A 327 19.85 -4.27 21.75
CA LEU A 327 20.57 -3.36 20.88
C LEU A 327 20.31 -1.94 21.35
N LEU A 328 21.36 -1.29 21.87
CA LEU A 328 21.36 -0.01 22.59
C LEU A 328 21.03 -0.09 24.10
N GLY A 329 20.99 -1.29 24.70
CA GLY A 329 20.73 -1.47 26.14
C GLY A 329 19.26 -1.28 26.54
N GLN A 330 18.34 -1.41 25.58
CA GLN A 330 16.90 -1.45 25.83
C GLN A 330 16.32 -2.79 25.37
N GLU A 331 15.50 -3.41 26.22
CA GLU A 331 14.68 -4.56 25.84
C GLU A 331 13.58 -4.11 24.88
N LEU A 332 13.52 -4.77 23.71
CA LEU A 332 12.47 -4.50 22.74
C LEU A 332 11.16 -5.16 23.20
N GLY A 333 10.08 -4.39 23.23
CA GLY A 333 8.74 -4.90 23.47
C GLY A 333 8.28 -5.85 22.36
N ASP A 334 7.54 -6.88 22.74
CA ASP A 334 6.91 -7.79 21.78
C ASP A 334 5.66 -7.12 21.15
N PRO A 335 5.70 -6.73 19.86
CA PRO A 335 4.56 -6.09 19.23
C PRO A 335 3.35 -7.02 19.14
N LEU A 336 3.56 -8.35 19.09
CA LEU A 336 2.46 -9.32 19.05
C LEU A 336 1.73 -9.38 20.39
N ALA A 337 2.45 -9.26 21.51
CA ALA A 337 1.89 -9.30 22.85
C ALA A 337 0.90 -8.14 23.10
N ILE A 338 1.19 -6.95 22.58
CA ILE A 338 0.33 -5.76 22.77
C ILE A 338 -0.71 -5.58 21.66
N TYR A 339 -0.59 -6.29 20.54
CA TYR A 339 -1.42 -6.07 19.35
C TYR A 339 -2.92 -6.12 19.65
N GLY A 340 -3.40 -7.20 20.27
CA GLY A 340 -4.84 -7.39 20.53
C GLY A 340 -5.41 -6.26 21.38
N THR A 341 -4.78 -5.99 22.53
CA THR A 341 -5.22 -4.91 23.42
C THR A 341 -5.17 -3.55 22.74
N LEU A 342 -4.05 -3.21 22.07
CA LEU A 342 -3.88 -1.91 21.43
C LEU A 342 -4.88 -1.71 20.28
N PHE A 343 -5.14 -2.74 19.48
CA PHE A 343 -5.98 -2.62 18.28
C PHE A 343 -7.47 -2.70 18.57
N ASP A 344 -7.87 -3.23 19.74
CA ASP A 344 -9.25 -3.22 20.22
C ASP A 344 -9.57 -2.04 21.14
N THR A 345 -8.56 -1.36 21.68
CA THR A 345 -8.77 -0.18 22.53
C THR A 345 -9.33 0.99 21.71
N PRO A 346 -10.47 1.58 22.12
CA PRO A 346 -10.98 2.80 21.49
C PRO A 346 -10.02 3.97 21.69
N MET A 347 -9.71 4.69 20.61
CA MET A 347 -8.73 5.77 20.54
C MET A 347 -9.27 6.93 19.70
N HIS A 348 -8.68 8.12 19.90
CA HIS A 348 -8.90 9.23 18.99
C HIS A 348 -8.03 9.01 17.74
N LEU A 349 -8.61 8.81 16.56
CA LEU A 349 -7.83 8.57 15.34
C LEU A 349 -8.28 9.49 14.22
N HIS A 350 -7.31 9.96 13.43
CA HIS A 350 -7.56 10.74 12.24
C HIS A 350 -7.93 9.83 11.08
N THR A 351 -8.99 10.20 10.36
CA THR A 351 -9.34 9.53 9.12
C THR A 351 -9.40 10.51 7.95
N SER A 352 -9.08 10.01 6.76
CA SER A 352 -9.06 10.76 5.50
C SER A 352 -9.39 9.83 4.33
N ILE A 353 -9.39 10.36 3.11
CA ILE A 353 -9.19 9.51 1.92
C ILE A 353 -7.76 8.95 1.98
N ILE A 354 -7.66 7.65 1.68
CA ILE A 354 -6.42 6.92 1.52
C ILE A 354 -6.44 6.19 0.18
N HIS A 355 -5.27 6.01 -0.41
CA HIS A 355 -5.02 5.09 -1.52
C HIS A 355 -5.34 3.65 -1.10
N GLY A 356 -5.01 3.28 0.13
CA GLY A 356 -5.34 1.98 0.70
C GLY A 356 -4.45 0.83 0.23
N ASP A 357 -3.58 1.06 -0.76
CA ASP A 357 -2.53 0.16 -1.22
C ASP A 357 -1.23 0.91 -1.62
N LEU A 358 -0.95 2.09 -1.07
CA LEU A 358 0.22 2.88 -1.47
C LEU A 358 1.55 2.15 -1.25
N ASN A 359 2.18 1.69 -2.33
CA ASN A 359 3.48 1.01 -2.32
C ASN A 359 4.45 1.68 -3.31
N LEU A 360 5.72 1.27 -3.29
CA LEU A 360 6.76 1.88 -4.15
C LEU A 360 6.51 1.71 -5.66
N GLY A 361 5.72 0.71 -6.05
CA GLY A 361 5.31 0.46 -7.44
C GLY A 361 4.12 1.30 -7.90
N ASN A 362 3.29 1.77 -6.95
CA ASN A 362 2.09 2.57 -7.25
C ASN A 362 2.39 4.08 -7.33
N ILE A 363 3.64 4.47 -7.15
CA ILE A 363 4.11 5.85 -7.36
C ILE A 363 4.97 5.84 -8.62
N LEU A 364 4.54 6.56 -9.65
CA LEU A 364 5.31 6.77 -10.86
C LEU A 364 6.12 8.05 -10.74
N MET A 365 7.33 8.03 -11.28
CA MET A 365 8.32 9.08 -11.19
C MET A 365 8.85 9.42 -12.58
N ARG A 366 9.05 10.71 -12.84
CA ARG A 366 9.75 11.17 -14.03
C ARG A 366 10.48 12.48 -13.77
N GLU A 367 11.66 12.61 -14.35
CA GLU A 367 12.44 13.84 -14.32
C GLU A 367 12.14 14.71 -15.54
N TYR A 368 11.76 15.96 -15.30
CA TYR A 368 11.60 17.00 -16.32
C TYR A 368 12.80 17.96 -16.26
N PRO A 369 13.35 18.39 -17.40
CA PRO A 369 14.44 19.35 -17.45
C PRO A 369 14.13 20.66 -16.70
N SER A 370 12.89 21.15 -16.76
CA SER A 370 12.49 22.43 -16.18
C SER A 370 11.92 22.33 -14.76
N ASN A 371 11.27 21.21 -14.43
CA ASN A 371 10.47 21.08 -13.20
C ASN A 371 11.07 20.09 -12.19
N GLY A 372 12.20 19.47 -12.53
CA GLY A 372 12.81 18.45 -11.69
C GLY A 372 12.00 17.16 -11.66
N MET A 373 12.07 16.44 -10.55
CA MET A 373 11.38 15.15 -10.37
C MET A 373 9.91 15.38 -10.05
N VAL A 374 9.02 14.72 -10.76
CA VAL A 374 7.57 14.75 -10.56
C VAL A 374 7.06 13.35 -10.27
N ALA A 375 6.08 13.25 -9.38
CA ALA A 375 5.47 12.00 -8.97
C ALA A 375 3.96 11.96 -9.28
N TRP A 376 3.42 10.76 -9.53
CA TRP A 376 1.99 10.50 -9.69
C TRP A 376 1.58 9.18 -9.04
N LEU A 377 0.28 9.06 -8.75
CA LEU A 377 -0.32 7.82 -8.27
C LEU A 377 -1.00 7.06 -9.41
N ILE A 378 -1.00 5.75 -9.28
CA ILE A 378 -1.78 4.79 -10.07
C ILE A 378 -2.42 3.78 -9.12
N ASP A 379 -3.22 2.86 -9.65
CA ASP A 379 -3.76 1.74 -8.87
C ASP A 379 -4.77 2.18 -7.80
N PHE A 380 -5.89 2.74 -8.23
CA PHE A 380 -6.90 3.29 -7.30
C PHE A 380 -7.95 2.26 -6.87
N ASP A 381 -7.72 0.97 -7.08
CA ASP A 381 -8.67 -0.12 -6.81
C ASP A 381 -9.05 -0.22 -5.31
N GLN A 382 -8.12 0.12 -4.43
CA GLN A 382 -8.26 0.09 -2.98
C GLN A 382 -8.53 1.48 -2.37
N THR A 383 -8.61 2.53 -3.21
CA THR A 383 -8.77 3.94 -2.79
C THR A 383 -10.15 4.17 -2.19
N ARG A 384 -10.17 4.84 -1.04
CA ARG A 384 -11.40 5.02 -0.26
C ARG A 384 -11.28 6.11 0.80
N PRO A 385 -12.41 6.72 1.20
CA PRO A 385 -12.54 7.58 2.37
C PRO A 385 -12.58 6.78 3.68
N GLY A 386 -12.38 7.50 4.79
CA GLY A 386 -12.52 6.93 6.14
C GLY A 386 -11.41 5.95 6.50
N GLY A 387 -10.26 6.02 5.83
CA GLY A 387 -9.06 5.29 6.21
C GLY A 387 -8.27 6.02 7.28
N HIS A 388 -7.52 5.30 8.12
CA HIS A 388 -6.60 5.92 9.08
C HIS A 388 -5.59 6.78 8.34
N THR A 389 -5.48 8.07 8.68
CA THR A 389 -4.77 9.06 7.85
C THR A 389 -3.30 8.72 7.62
N VAL A 390 -2.61 8.11 8.59
CA VAL A 390 -1.20 7.74 8.46
C VAL A 390 -0.96 6.44 7.68
N PHE A 391 -2.03 5.70 7.34
CA PHE A 391 -1.97 4.33 6.82
C PHE A 391 -1.07 4.19 5.59
N ASP A 392 -1.26 5.04 4.59
CA ASP A 392 -0.53 4.97 3.32
C ASP A 392 0.97 5.29 3.48
N LEU A 393 1.32 6.28 4.31
CA LEU A 393 2.71 6.67 4.52
C LEU A 393 3.45 5.67 5.42
N VAL A 394 2.77 5.04 6.37
CA VAL A 394 3.30 3.89 7.13
C VAL A 394 3.54 2.70 6.20
N LYS A 395 2.60 2.42 5.29
CA LYS A 395 2.77 1.36 4.28
C LYS A 395 3.99 1.66 3.40
N LEU A 396 4.11 2.88 2.90
CA LEU A 396 5.22 3.30 2.05
C LEU A 396 6.58 3.22 2.77
N GLU A 397 6.65 3.63 4.05
CA GLU A 397 7.84 3.45 4.89
C GLU A 397 8.20 1.96 5.05
N THR A 398 7.21 1.11 5.27
CA THR A 398 7.39 -0.34 5.41
C THR A 398 7.90 -0.98 4.11
N GLU A 399 7.33 -0.59 2.97
CA GLU A 399 7.77 -1.03 1.64
C GLU A 399 9.21 -0.59 1.34
N TYR A 400 9.57 0.66 1.68
CA TYR A 400 10.95 1.15 1.59
C TYR A 400 11.92 0.32 2.43
N LYS A 401 11.56 -0.01 3.67
CA LYS A 401 12.37 -0.89 4.52
C LYS A 401 12.58 -2.26 3.87
N LEU A 402 11.49 -2.88 3.42
CA LEU A 402 11.49 -4.25 2.89
C LEU A 402 12.22 -4.40 1.56
N HIS A 403 12.07 -3.43 0.65
CA HIS A 403 12.54 -3.54 -0.74
C HIS A 403 13.81 -2.74 -1.03
N ILE A 404 14.14 -1.73 -0.22
CA ILE A 404 15.33 -0.89 -0.42
C ILE A 404 16.34 -1.11 0.71
N LEU A 405 15.93 -0.98 1.98
CA LEU A 405 16.89 -0.98 3.09
C LEU A 405 17.49 -2.34 3.42
N THR A 406 16.74 -3.43 3.22
CA THR A 406 17.25 -4.82 3.37
C THR A 406 18.47 -5.12 2.49
N HIS A 407 18.67 -4.37 1.42
CA HIS A 407 19.78 -4.51 0.50
C HIS A 407 20.88 -3.45 0.69
N ARG A 408 20.60 -2.38 1.46
CA ARG A 408 21.53 -1.25 1.70
C ARG A 408 22.13 -1.22 3.10
N LEU A 409 21.37 -1.67 4.09
CA LEU A 409 21.81 -1.80 5.47
C LEU A 409 22.45 -3.17 5.69
N ARG A 410 23.48 -3.21 6.53
CA ARG A 410 24.35 -4.38 6.73
C ARG A 410 23.87 -5.32 7.82
N SER A 411 23.00 -4.85 8.71
CA SER A 411 22.60 -5.64 9.88
C SER A 411 21.27 -5.17 10.49
N ARG A 412 20.65 -6.06 11.26
CA ARG A 412 19.49 -5.76 12.11
C ARG A 412 19.77 -4.63 13.12
N ASN A 413 21.02 -4.49 13.58
CA ASN A 413 21.43 -3.37 14.44
C ASN A 413 21.28 -2.00 13.75
N GLU A 414 21.67 -1.91 12.48
CA GLU A 414 21.54 -0.64 11.74
C GLU A 414 20.06 -0.22 11.61
N VAL A 415 19.15 -1.18 11.47
CA VAL A 415 17.70 -0.93 11.47
C VAL A 415 17.25 -0.35 12.81
N LEU A 416 17.68 -0.93 13.94
CA LEU A 416 17.31 -0.42 15.26
C LEU A 416 17.93 0.94 15.56
N ARG A 417 19.16 1.20 15.11
CA ARG A 417 19.77 2.53 15.17
C ARG A 417 18.99 3.55 14.35
N LEU A 418 18.46 3.16 13.19
CA LEU A 418 17.59 4.00 12.38
C LEU A 418 16.28 4.31 13.11
N GLU A 419 15.60 3.32 13.69
CA GLU A 419 14.39 3.55 14.48
C GLU A 419 14.65 4.44 15.70
N ALA A 420 15.77 4.23 16.39
CA ALA A 420 16.20 5.06 17.50
C ALA A 420 16.45 6.51 17.08
N ALA A 421 17.12 6.72 15.95
CA ALA A 421 17.31 8.06 15.38
C ALA A 421 15.97 8.73 15.03
N LEU A 422 15.06 7.99 14.38
CA LEU A 422 13.73 8.50 13.99
C LEU A 422 12.87 8.85 15.20
N HIS A 423 12.93 8.06 16.26
CA HIS A 423 12.25 8.35 17.53
C HIS A 423 12.92 9.51 18.28
N ALA A 424 14.25 9.56 18.33
CA ALA A 424 14.98 10.67 18.92
C ALA A 424 14.68 12.00 18.20
N ALA A 425 14.41 11.98 16.90
CA ALA A 425 13.96 13.17 16.17
C ALA A 425 12.66 13.77 16.73
N LEU A 426 11.80 12.94 17.34
CA LEU A 426 10.59 13.35 18.04
C LEU A 426 10.88 13.78 19.49
N THR A 427 11.64 12.97 20.23
CA THR A 427 11.75 13.10 21.69
C THR A 427 13.00 13.83 22.18
N LYS A 428 14.16 13.61 21.54
CA LYS A 428 15.48 14.14 21.91
C LYS A 428 16.35 14.40 20.67
N PRO A 429 16.08 15.47 19.90
CA PRO A 429 16.74 15.68 18.60
C PRO A 429 18.27 15.77 18.65
N SER A 430 18.84 16.16 19.80
CA SER A 430 20.30 16.19 20.00
C SER A 430 20.97 14.81 19.96
N GLU A 431 20.23 13.72 20.18
CA GLU A 431 20.78 12.35 20.18
C GLU A 431 20.77 11.70 18.79
N VAL A 432 20.16 12.32 17.77
CA VAL A 432 20.04 11.73 16.41
C VAL A 432 21.41 11.35 15.84
N GLU A 433 22.36 12.27 15.88
CA GLU A 433 23.72 12.05 15.33
C GLU A 433 24.45 10.90 16.00
N ARG A 434 24.20 10.66 17.29
CA ARG A 434 24.77 9.53 18.03
C ARG A 434 24.33 8.20 17.42
N TYR A 435 23.05 8.08 17.06
CA TYR A 435 22.51 6.86 16.47
C TYR A 435 22.97 6.67 15.02
N LEU A 436 23.07 7.73 14.23
CA LEU A 436 23.53 7.65 12.84
C LEU A 436 25.05 7.39 12.74
N ALA A 437 25.83 7.94 13.67
CA ALA A 437 27.29 7.83 13.78
C ALA A 437 28.03 7.99 12.44
N GLY A 438 27.60 8.95 11.61
CA GLY A 438 28.22 9.23 10.31
C GLY A 438 28.06 8.14 9.24
N ASN A 439 27.27 7.09 9.47
CA ASN A 439 26.99 6.09 8.43
C ASN A 439 26.09 6.72 7.35
N ARG A 440 26.65 6.87 6.14
CA ARG A 440 25.99 7.56 5.01
C ARG A 440 24.67 6.91 4.59
N GLU A 441 24.57 5.58 4.62
CA GLU A 441 23.32 4.90 4.25
C GLU A 441 22.27 5.06 5.34
N LEU A 442 22.66 5.04 6.62
CA LEU A 442 21.75 5.35 7.72
C LEU A 442 21.24 6.79 7.65
N VAL A 443 22.10 7.76 7.36
CA VAL A 443 21.71 9.17 7.19
C VAL A 443 20.69 9.31 6.06
N ARG A 444 20.94 8.69 4.90
CA ARG A 444 20.00 8.72 3.76
C ARG A 444 18.65 8.10 4.12
N ALA A 445 18.67 6.93 4.74
CA ALA A 445 17.47 6.24 5.18
C ALA A 445 16.68 7.08 6.21
N TYR A 446 17.39 7.69 7.16
CA TYR A 446 16.84 8.59 8.15
C TYR A 446 16.17 9.80 7.50
N GLU A 447 16.86 10.50 6.60
CA GLU A 447 16.31 11.69 5.91
C GLU A 447 15.05 11.36 5.10
N PHE A 448 15.08 10.24 4.36
CA PHE A 448 13.94 9.81 3.55
C PHE A 448 12.73 9.47 4.43
N ILE A 449 12.92 8.61 5.44
CA ILE A 449 11.84 8.15 6.32
C ILE A 449 11.33 9.29 7.21
N LEU A 450 12.21 10.11 7.79
CA LEU A 450 11.80 11.29 8.55
C LEU A 450 10.94 12.20 7.68
N GLY A 451 11.29 12.36 6.40
CA GLY A 451 10.50 13.10 5.44
C GLY A 451 9.09 12.55 5.24
N LEU A 452 8.93 11.23 5.16
CA LEU A 452 7.62 10.56 5.10
C LEU A 452 6.82 10.75 6.39
N ARG A 453 7.45 10.58 7.56
CA ARG A 453 6.80 10.79 8.86
C ARG A 453 6.34 12.24 9.04
N GLN A 454 7.17 13.20 8.65
CA GLN A 454 6.82 14.62 8.66
C GLN A 454 5.66 14.92 7.70
N LEU A 455 5.64 14.31 6.52
CA LEU A 455 4.54 14.47 5.57
C LEU A 455 3.21 13.93 6.15
N ALA A 456 3.27 12.83 6.90
CA ALA A 456 2.10 12.24 7.54
C ALA A 456 1.59 13.06 8.74
N LEU A 457 2.51 13.57 9.56
CA LEU A 457 2.21 14.16 10.86
C LEU A 457 2.11 15.69 10.81
N ASN A 458 2.64 16.34 9.79
CA ASN A 458 2.56 17.79 9.59
C ASN A 458 2.00 18.13 8.20
N PRO A 459 0.76 17.71 7.86
CA PRO A 459 0.13 18.14 6.62
C PRO A 459 0.07 19.68 6.55
N SER A 460 0.23 20.25 5.35
CA SER A 460 0.23 21.71 5.13
C SER A 460 -1.11 22.37 5.44
N GLN A 461 -2.18 21.60 5.55
CA GLN A 461 -3.56 22.02 5.85
C GLN A 461 -4.22 20.97 6.76
N GLY A 462 -5.27 21.37 7.49
CA GLY A 462 -6.09 20.47 8.31
C GLY A 462 -5.55 20.19 9.71
N THR A 463 -6.14 19.19 10.39
CA THR A 463 -5.65 18.73 11.69
C THR A 463 -4.51 17.73 11.52
N HIS A 464 -3.51 17.84 12.39
CA HIS A 464 -2.33 17.00 12.36
C HIS A 464 -2.59 15.69 13.12
N PRO A 465 -2.32 14.52 12.51
CA PRO A 465 -2.33 13.27 13.24
C PRO A 465 -1.37 13.28 14.43
N TYR A 466 -1.77 12.61 15.51
CA TYR A 466 -0.91 12.47 16.67
C TYR A 466 0.26 11.50 16.36
N PRO A 467 1.46 11.72 16.92
CA PRO A 467 2.58 10.81 16.70
C PRO A 467 2.26 9.34 17.03
N TYR A 468 1.50 9.05 18.09
CA TYR A 468 1.13 7.68 18.43
C TYR A 468 0.38 6.95 17.30
N GLU A 469 -0.39 7.67 16.47
CA GLU A 469 -1.12 7.08 15.34
C GLU A 469 -0.16 6.42 14.36
N TYR A 470 0.99 7.06 14.11
CA TYR A 470 2.03 6.53 13.24
C TYR A 470 2.67 5.26 13.85
N TYR A 471 2.89 5.23 15.16
CA TYR A 471 3.47 4.07 15.86
C TYR A 471 2.50 2.89 15.91
N VAL A 472 1.20 3.15 16.14
CA VAL A 472 0.14 2.15 15.95
C VAL A 472 0.21 1.57 14.55
N GLY A 473 0.37 2.43 13.53
CA GLY A 473 0.53 1.98 12.16
C GLY A 473 1.76 1.11 11.93
N LEU A 474 2.93 1.49 12.47
CA LEU A 474 4.15 0.70 12.36
C LEU A 474 4.00 -0.68 13.00
N ILE A 475 3.35 -0.77 14.16
CA ILE A 475 3.02 -2.06 14.80
C ILE A 475 2.12 -2.89 13.87
N GLY A 476 1.04 -2.27 13.37
CA GLY A 476 0.04 -2.95 12.54
C GLY A 476 0.60 -3.49 11.23
N TYR A 477 1.27 -2.63 10.46
CA TYR A 477 1.89 -3.01 9.20
C TYR A 477 3.13 -3.88 9.38
N GLY A 478 3.95 -3.63 10.41
CA GLY A 478 5.16 -4.40 10.65
C GLY A 478 4.86 -5.87 10.99
N LEU A 479 3.83 -6.13 11.79
CA LEU A 479 3.33 -7.51 11.99
C LEU A 479 2.68 -8.06 10.73
N ALA A 480 1.92 -7.24 9.99
CA ALA A 480 1.30 -7.68 8.74
C ALA A 480 2.33 -8.12 7.69
N ALA A 481 3.53 -7.54 7.69
CA ALA A 481 4.60 -7.88 6.78
C ALA A 481 5.13 -9.32 6.99
N LEU A 482 5.07 -9.85 8.22
CA LEU A 482 5.52 -11.20 8.53
C LEU A 482 4.73 -12.27 7.74
N LYS A 483 3.43 -12.04 7.46
CA LYS A 483 2.58 -13.01 6.74
C LYS A 483 3.14 -13.36 5.35
N TYR A 484 3.94 -12.47 4.76
CA TYR A 484 4.61 -12.71 3.48
C TYR A 484 5.90 -13.48 3.74
N ARG A 485 5.82 -14.82 3.67
CA ARG A 485 6.94 -15.76 3.92
C ARG A 485 8.23 -15.40 3.21
N ASN A 486 8.10 -14.80 2.02
CA ASN A 486 9.13 -14.12 1.27
C ASN A 486 8.37 -13.27 0.23
N LEU A 487 8.46 -11.93 0.30
CA LEU A 487 7.86 -11.03 -0.70
C LEU A 487 8.25 -11.42 -2.15
N TYR A 488 9.36 -12.17 -2.30
CA TYR A 488 9.93 -12.65 -3.55
C TYR A 488 9.59 -14.10 -3.94
N GLU A 489 9.11 -14.97 -3.03
CA GLU A 489 8.89 -16.40 -3.34
C GLU A 489 7.63 -16.68 -4.18
N GLN A 490 6.74 -15.70 -4.37
CA GLN A 490 5.56 -15.88 -5.22
C GLN A 490 5.89 -15.92 -6.74
N GLY A 491 7.15 -16.08 -7.12
CA GLY A 491 7.59 -16.12 -8.52
C GLY A 491 7.50 -14.77 -9.24
N ARG A 492 7.24 -13.68 -8.50
CA ARG A 492 6.87 -12.38 -9.08
C ARG A 492 8.04 -11.45 -9.36
N GLU A 493 9.24 -11.68 -8.84
CA GLU A 493 10.41 -10.84 -9.16
C GLU A 493 11.70 -11.69 -9.24
N ARG A 494 12.10 -12.07 -10.46
CA ARG A 494 13.42 -12.67 -10.77
C ARG A 494 14.57 -11.65 -10.80
N TRP A 495 14.31 -10.38 -10.48
CA TRP A 495 15.15 -9.26 -10.91
C TRP A 495 16.01 -8.61 -9.83
N VAL A 496 15.83 -8.91 -8.53
CA VAL A 496 16.67 -8.30 -7.49
C VAL A 496 17.89 -9.16 -7.19
N GLN A 497 18.90 -9.00 -8.04
CA GLN A 497 20.30 -9.17 -7.62
C GLN A 497 20.83 -7.77 -7.27
N PRO A 498 21.41 -7.55 -6.08
CA PRO A 498 22.00 -8.54 -5.18
C PRO A 498 21.04 -9.12 -4.12
N GLN A 499 21.42 -10.29 -3.59
CA GLN A 499 20.81 -10.90 -2.41
C GLN A 499 20.69 -9.87 -1.27
N ALA A 500 19.59 -9.93 -0.53
CA ALA A 500 19.38 -9.03 0.60
C ALA A 500 20.47 -9.25 1.67
N GLN A 501 20.96 -8.16 2.25
CA GLN A 501 21.93 -8.19 3.35
C GLN A 501 21.26 -8.55 4.69
N ILE A 502 19.94 -8.33 4.80
CA ILE A 502 19.14 -8.68 5.97
C ILE A 502 18.04 -9.64 5.55
N GLU A 503 18.14 -10.89 6.03
CA GLU A 503 17.15 -11.94 5.79
C GLU A 503 16.52 -12.46 7.09
N PRO A 504 15.25 -12.94 7.01
CA PRO A 504 14.30 -12.62 5.93
C PRO A 504 13.96 -11.13 5.93
N LEU A 505 13.48 -10.62 4.81
CA LEU A 505 13.15 -9.19 4.65
C LEU A 505 12.15 -8.71 5.69
N ALA A 506 11.16 -9.54 6.03
CA ALA A 506 10.15 -9.21 7.01
C ALA A 506 10.74 -8.90 8.41
N SER A 507 11.99 -9.29 8.68
CA SER A 507 12.73 -8.92 9.90
C SER A 507 12.80 -7.41 10.09
N VAL A 508 13.04 -6.61 9.04
CA VAL A 508 13.19 -5.15 9.23
C VAL A 508 11.86 -4.48 9.60
N ALA A 509 10.75 -5.00 9.07
CA ALA A 509 9.41 -4.53 9.42
C ALA A 509 9.03 -4.93 10.85
N TYR A 510 9.37 -6.17 11.27
CA TYR A 510 9.19 -6.61 12.65
C TYR A 510 10.02 -5.80 13.64
N LEU A 511 11.29 -5.51 13.35
CA LEU A 511 12.15 -4.71 14.23
C LEU A 511 11.60 -3.29 14.41
N SER A 512 11.05 -2.70 13.35
CA SER A 512 10.36 -1.41 13.45
C SER A 512 9.10 -1.49 14.31
N ALA A 513 8.30 -2.54 14.18
CA ALA A 513 7.14 -2.77 15.04
C ALA A 513 7.52 -3.00 16.50
N ALA A 514 8.58 -3.78 16.77
CA ALA A 514 9.07 -4.04 18.11
C ALA A 514 9.64 -2.78 18.77
N TYR A 515 10.42 -1.99 18.03
CA TYR A 515 10.88 -0.69 18.50
C TYR A 515 9.68 0.23 18.79
N ALA A 516 8.70 0.31 17.88
CA ALA A 516 7.50 1.10 18.08
C ALA A 516 6.71 0.67 19.32
N ALA A 517 6.52 -0.64 19.53
CA ALA A 517 5.90 -1.20 20.73
C ALA A 517 6.64 -0.83 22.03
N SER A 518 7.97 -0.71 21.96
CA SER A 518 8.82 -0.37 23.11
C SER A 518 8.69 1.09 23.57
N VAL A 519 8.29 1.98 22.66
CA VAL A 519 8.30 3.43 22.90
C VAL A 519 6.96 4.11 22.68
N ILE A 520 5.91 3.37 22.29
CA ILE A 520 4.59 3.93 21.99
C ILE A 520 4.04 4.73 23.17
N ASP A 521 4.31 4.28 24.41
CA ASP A 521 3.83 4.99 25.60
C ASP A 521 4.41 6.40 25.74
N GLN A 522 5.64 6.60 25.28
CA GLN A 522 6.30 7.91 25.26
C GLN A 522 5.66 8.85 24.22
N THR A 523 4.95 8.30 23.22
CA THR A 523 4.40 9.09 22.13
C THR A 523 3.05 9.75 22.46
N TRP A 524 2.36 9.27 23.51
CA TRP A 524 1.06 9.82 23.93
C TRP A 524 1.14 11.24 24.47
N GLU A 525 2.31 11.67 24.96
CA GLU A 525 2.52 13.03 25.47
C GLU A 525 2.53 14.08 24.35
N PHE A 526 2.70 13.65 23.09
CA PHE A 526 2.83 14.55 21.96
C PHE A 526 1.50 14.76 21.25
N LYS A 527 1.05 16.02 21.18
CA LYS A 527 -0.14 16.42 20.41
C LYS A 527 0.16 16.72 18.94
N ALA A 528 1.41 16.96 18.60
CA ALA A 528 1.87 17.25 17.25
C ALA A 528 3.36 16.93 17.15
N TRP A 529 3.86 16.76 15.93
CA TRP A 529 5.30 16.67 15.72
C TRP A 529 5.95 18.03 16.02
N PRO A 530 7.02 18.10 16.83
CA PRO A 530 7.66 19.36 17.15
C PRO A 530 8.20 20.01 15.88
N SER A 531 7.95 21.32 15.73
CA SER A 531 8.55 22.08 14.62
C SER A 531 10.07 21.86 14.65
N PRO A 532 10.73 21.66 13.50
CA PRO A 532 12.16 21.43 13.47
C PRO A 532 12.85 22.57 14.21
N VAL A 533 13.54 22.24 15.30
CA VAL A 533 14.44 23.18 15.96
C VAL A 533 15.41 23.65 14.88
N ARG A 534 15.58 24.97 14.70
CA ARG A 534 16.46 25.59 13.69
C ARG A 534 17.96 25.32 13.92
N GLY A 535 18.32 24.10 14.31
CA GLY A 535 19.64 23.68 14.75
C GLY A 535 20.02 22.25 14.37
N SER A 536 19.36 21.61 13.39
CA SER A 536 19.94 20.41 12.75
C SER A 536 21.36 20.73 12.28
N PRO A 537 22.31 19.79 12.44
CA PRO A 537 23.73 20.05 12.22
C PRO A 537 23.91 20.60 10.82
N ARG A 538 24.36 21.85 10.75
CA ARG A 538 24.89 22.44 9.53
C ARG A 538 25.94 21.47 9.00
N THR A 539 25.67 20.87 7.85
CA THR A 539 26.72 20.51 6.91
C THR A 539 27.44 21.82 6.54
N GLN A 540 28.37 22.25 7.38
CA GLN A 540 29.42 23.19 7.01
C GLN A 540 30.32 22.49 6.00
N ARG A 541 29.87 22.44 4.75
CA ARG A 541 30.77 22.51 3.61
C ARG A 541 30.41 23.78 2.85
N SER A 542 31.34 24.71 2.93
CA SER A 542 31.39 25.94 2.15
C SER A 542 31.23 25.63 0.67
N CYS A 543 30.05 25.88 0.12
CA CYS A 543 29.91 26.38 -1.24
C CYS A 543 29.49 27.84 -1.10
N ARG A 544 30.46 28.72 -0.89
CA ARG A 544 30.28 30.16 -1.11
C ARG A 544 30.69 30.47 -2.55
N ALA A 545 29.80 31.24 -3.17
CA ALA A 545 29.97 32.11 -4.33
C ALA A 545 29.75 31.50 -5.73
N GLY A 546 28.66 31.96 -6.36
CA GLY A 546 28.66 32.31 -7.77
C GLY A 546 27.54 31.67 -8.59
N ILE A 547 26.37 32.30 -8.61
CA ILE A 547 25.69 32.83 -9.81
C ILE A 547 24.24 33.11 -9.40
N THR A 548 23.99 34.38 -9.10
CA THR A 548 22.69 35.01 -9.29
C THR A 548 22.37 35.00 -10.79
N HIS A 549 21.29 34.33 -11.21
CA HIS A 549 20.75 34.53 -12.56
C HIS A 549 19.32 35.08 -12.47
N PRO A 550 19.00 36.21 -13.15
CA PRO A 550 17.77 36.96 -12.94
C PRO A 550 16.72 36.59 -13.99
N LEU A 551 15.78 35.69 -13.70
CA LEU A 551 14.56 35.54 -14.50
C LEU A 551 13.43 34.93 -13.65
N TYR A 552 12.80 35.73 -12.80
CA TYR A 552 11.46 35.46 -12.28
C TYR A 552 10.72 36.77 -12.03
N HIS A 553 10.46 37.50 -13.11
CA HIS A 553 9.40 38.50 -13.16
C HIS A 553 8.90 38.58 -14.62
N HIS A 554 7.87 37.82 -14.96
CA HIS A 554 6.77 38.29 -15.81
C HIS A 554 5.68 37.23 -15.96
N CYS A 555 4.43 37.68 -15.77
CA CYS A 555 3.16 37.17 -16.31
C CYS A 555 2.10 36.77 -15.28
N LEU A 556 1.61 37.78 -14.56
CA LEU A 556 0.17 37.93 -14.29
C LEU A 556 -0.18 39.42 -14.37
N ARG A 557 -0.56 39.89 -15.57
CA ARG A 557 -1.39 41.10 -15.71
C ARG A 557 -2.55 40.83 -16.66
N ARG A 558 -3.73 40.98 -16.05
CA ARG A 558 -5.09 41.11 -16.56
C ARG A 558 -5.16 41.81 -17.92
N SER A 559 -5.90 41.21 -18.85
CA SER A 559 -6.58 41.90 -19.94
C SER A 559 -8.06 42.08 -19.56
N SER A 560 -8.42 43.32 -19.24
CA SER A 560 -9.80 43.81 -19.24
C SER A 560 -9.85 45.03 -20.16
N ILE A 561 -10.50 44.87 -21.31
CA ILE A 561 -11.49 45.76 -21.94
C ILE A 561 -11.23 47.29 -21.88
N GLY A 562 -11.02 47.89 -23.06
CA GLY A 562 -11.92 48.90 -23.65
C GLY A 562 -11.70 50.41 -23.38
N GLY A 563 -11.83 51.20 -24.47
CA GLY A 563 -12.01 52.67 -24.52
C GLY A 563 -10.70 53.46 -24.60
N SER A 564 -10.43 54.34 -25.57
CA SER A 564 -11.25 55.14 -26.49
C SER A 564 -10.47 55.38 -27.78
#